data_AF-A0A5N9I744-F1
#
_entry.id   AF-A0A5N9I744-F1
#
_cell.length_a   1.000
_cell.length_b   1.000
_cell.length_c   1.000
_cell.angle_alpha   90.00
_cell.angle_beta   90.00
_cell.angle_gamma   90.00
#
_symmetry.space_group_name_H-M   'P 1'
#
loop_
_entity.id
_entity.type
_entity.pdbx_description
1 polymer ?
#
loop_
_entity_poly.entity_id
_entity_poly.type
_entity_poly.pdbx_seq_one_letter_code
_entity_poly.pdbx_strand_id
1 'polypeptide(L)' 'MAEAKVLSGAGLRGQVAGQTALSTVGQAGAGLTYRGYDVRDLAAG' A
#
# COMPACT_ATOMS: atom_id res chain seq x y z
N MET A 1 -14.70 31.42 15.26
CA MET A 1 -14.58 30.15 14.52
C MET A 1 -13.23 30.18 13.84
N ALA A 2 -12.21 29.49 14.36
CA ALA A 2 -10.88 29.48 13.76
C ALA A 2 -10.88 28.44 12.63
N GLU A 3 -10.58 28.88 11.41
CA GLU A 3 -10.47 28.03 10.23
C GLU A 3 -9.30 27.05 10.43
N ALA A 4 -9.59 25.75 10.43
CA ALA A 4 -8.55 24.74 10.58
C ALA A 4 -7.71 24.69 9.30
N LYS A 5 -6.43 25.07 9.40
CA LYS A 5 -5.47 25.04 8.30
C LYS A 5 -5.44 23.64 7.67
N VAL A 6 -5.89 23.52 6.43
CA VAL A 6 -5.83 22.27 5.67
C VAL A 6 -4.36 21.89 5.48
N LEU A 7 -3.92 20.85 6.21
CA LEU A 7 -2.60 20.28 6.05
C LEU A 7 -2.57 19.54 4.70
N SER A 8 -1.72 20.00 3.77
CA SER A 8 -1.56 19.39 2.44
C SER A 8 -1.11 17.92 2.46
N GLY A 9 -0.68 17.41 3.63
CA GLY A 9 -0.29 16.02 3.87
C GLY A 9 -1.22 15.26 4.82
N ALA A 10 -2.42 15.77 5.09
CA ALA A 10 -3.40 15.04 5.91
C ALA A 10 -3.69 13.66 5.27
N GLY A 11 -3.43 12.58 6.01
CA GLY A 11 -3.60 11.20 5.54
C GLY A 11 -2.38 10.58 4.86
N LEU A 12 -1.22 11.25 4.83
CA LEU A 12 0.07 10.70 4.35
C LEU A 12 0.03 10.08 2.95
N ARG A 13 -0.89 10.51 2.08
CA ARG A 13 -1.06 9.95 0.75
C ARG A 13 0.22 10.16 -0.08
N GLY A 14 0.79 9.07 -0.58
CA GLY A 14 2.04 9.10 -1.36
C GLY A 14 3.32 9.32 -0.53
N GLN A 15 3.22 9.40 0.80
CA GLN A 15 4.38 9.47 1.68
C GLN A 15 4.78 8.06 2.13
N VAL A 16 6.07 7.75 1.98
CA VAL A 16 6.63 6.47 2.43
C VAL A 16 6.87 6.56 3.93
N ALA A 17 6.05 5.85 4.71
CA ALA A 17 6.19 5.77 6.17
C ALA A 17 7.27 4.77 6.62
N GLY A 18 7.70 3.87 5.74
CA GLY A 18 8.69 2.83 6.03
C GLY A 18 8.79 1.81 4.91
N GLN A 19 9.54 0.73 5.14
CA GLN A 19 9.74 -0.36 4.20
C GLN A 19 9.12 -1.65 4.74
N THR A 20 8.61 -2.50 3.86
CA THR A 20 8.04 -3.80 4.23
C THR A 20 8.44 -4.87 3.21
N ALA A 21 8.60 -6.10 3.68
CA ALA A 21 8.81 -7.29 2.86
C ALA A 21 7.61 -8.26 2.92
N LEU A 22 6.50 -7.85 3.54
CA LEU A 22 5.34 -8.72 3.78
C LEU A 22 4.48 -8.90 2.53
N SER A 23 4.17 -7.82 1.83
CA SER A 23 3.30 -7.85 0.66
C SER A 23 3.59 -6.70 -0.30
N THR A 24 3.21 -6.87 -1.56
CA THR A 24 3.21 -5.79 -2.56
C THR A 24 1.85 -5.71 -3.25
N VAL A 25 1.41 -4.51 -3.59
CA VAL A 25 0.09 -4.24 -4.19
C VAL A 25 0.28 -3.43 -5.46
N GLY A 26 -0.42 -3.80 -6.53
CA GLY A 26 -0.47 -3.01 -7.77
C GLY A 26 0.85 -2.99 -8.56
N GLN A 27 1.71 -3.98 -8.37
CA GLN A 27 2.92 -4.13 -9.18
C GLN A 27 2.57 -4.64 -10.58
N ALA A 28 3.37 -4.28 -11.58
CA ALA A 28 3.15 -4.75 -12.95
C ALA A 28 3.29 -6.29 -13.00
N GLY A 29 2.27 -6.98 -13.50
CA GLY A 29 2.23 -8.45 -13.62
C GLY A 29 1.61 -9.19 -12.43
N ALA A 30 1.55 -8.57 -11.23
CA ALA A 30 0.94 -9.16 -10.04
C ALA A 30 0.11 -8.13 -9.26
N GLY A 31 -1.21 -8.34 -9.18
CA GLY A 31 -2.12 -7.42 -8.50
C GLY A 31 -1.87 -7.35 -6.98
N LEU A 32 -1.59 -8.49 -6.36
CA LEU A 32 -1.25 -8.62 -4.95
C LEU A 32 -0.30 -9.80 -4.76
N THR A 33 0.80 -9.58 -4.04
CA THR A 33 1.73 -10.64 -3.64
C THR A 33 1.91 -10.68 -2.13
N TYR A 34 2.11 -11.89 -1.59
CA TYR A 34 2.49 -12.14 -0.21
C TYR A 34 3.88 -12.78 -0.19
N ARG A 35 4.85 -12.07 0.40
CA ARG A 35 6.26 -12.48 0.49
C ARG A 35 6.87 -12.92 -0.86
N GLY A 36 6.36 -12.36 -1.96
CA GLY A 36 6.79 -12.69 -3.33
C GLY A 36 5.94 -13.72 -4.06
N TYR A 37 4.98 -14.39 -3.41
CA TYR A 37 4.03 -15.30 -4.05
C TYR A 37 2.76 -14.57 -4.46
N ASP A 38 2.23 -14.86 -5.65
CA ASP A 38 0.97 -14.27 -6.11
C ASP A 38 -0.19 -14.80 -5.26
N VAL A 39 -1.13 -13.92 -4.91
CA VAL A 39 -2.32 -14.31 -4.13
C VAL A 39 -3.14 -15.39 -4.85
N ARG A 40 -3.16 -15.40 -6.18
CA ARG A 40 -3.89 -16.39 -6.98
C ARG A 40 -3.31 -17.79 -6.82
N ASP A 41 -1.98 -17.89 -6.77
CA ASP A 41 -1.28 -19.16 -6.57
C ASP A 41 -1.53 -19.70 -5.16
N LEU A 42 -1.57 -18.82 -4.16
CA LEU A 42 -1.86 -19.19 -2.77
C LEU A 42 -3.34 -19.56 -2.56
N ALA A 43 -4.26 -18.94 -3.28
CA ALA A 43 -5.70 -19.18 -3.16
C ALA A 43 -6.21 -20.38 -3.96
N ALA A 44 -5.41 -20.91 -4.88
CA ALA A 44 -5.75 -22.08 -5.68
C ALA A 44 -5.65 -23.42 -4.90
N GLY A 45 -5.23 -23.38 -3.63
CA GLY A 45 -5.11 -24.52 -2.72
C GLY A 45 -6.37 -24.85 -1.94
#